data_AF-A0A2J8Y5U8-F1
#
_entry.id   AF-A0A2J8Y5U8-F1
#
_cell.length_a   1.000
_cell.length_b   1.000
_cell.length_c   1.000
_cell.angle_alpha   90.00
_cell.angle_beta   90.00
_cell.angle_gamma   90.00
#
_symmetry.space_group_name_H-M   'P 1'
#
loop_
_entity.id
_entity.type
_entity.pdbx_description
1 polymer ?
#
loop_
_entity_poly.entity_id
_entity_poly.type
_entity_poly.pdbx_seq_one_letter_code
_entity_poly.pdbx_strand_id
1 'polypeptide(L)'
;MAEMDPVAEFPQPPGAARWAEVMARFAAKLGAQGRRVVLVTSGGTKVPLEARPVRFLDNFSSGRRGATSAEAFLAAGYGVLFLYRARSAFPYAHRFPPQTWLSALRPSGPALSGLLSLEAEENALPGFAEALRSYQEAAAAGTFLAVEFTTLADYLHLLQAAAQALNPLGPSAMFYLAAAVSDFYVPVSEMPEHKIQSSGGPLQVIGTSLPEI
;
A
#
# COMPACT_ATOMS: atom_id res chain seq x y z
N MET A 1 8.67 -3.33 32.53
CA MET A 1 7.30 -3.12 32.01
C MET A 1 7.15 -4.06 30.83
N ALA A 2 6.13 -4.89 30.79
CA ALA A 2 5.81 -5.60 29.55
C ALA A 2 5.43 -4.54 28.53
N GLU A 3 6.17 -4.43 27.42
CA GLU A 3 5.70 -3.67 26.25
C GLU A 3 4.35 -4.27 25.87
N MET A 4 3.27 -3.52 26.10
CA MET A 4 1.98 -3.86 25.53
C MET A 4 2.14 -3.81 24.02
N ASP A 5 1.86 -4.91 23.34
CA ASP A 5 1.84 -4.96 21.89
C ASP A 5 0.79 -3.96 21.39
N PRO A 6 1.20 -2.82 20.78
CA PRO A 6 0.30 -1.71 20.48
C PRO A 6 -0.75 -2.09 19.44
N VAL A 7 -0.58 -3.21 18.74
CA VAL A 7 -1.52 -3.69 17.73
C VAL A 7 -2.45 -4.81 18.23
N ALA A 8 -2.30 -5.29 19.46
CA ALA A 8 -3.04 -6.46 19.97
C ALA A 8 -4.55 -6.24 20.08
N GLU A 9 -5.01 -5.00 20.26
CA GLU A 9 -6.44 -4.66 20.27
C GLU A 9 -7.06 -4.65 18.86
N PHE A 10 -6.23 -4.55 17.82
CA PHE A 10 -6.69 -4.47 16.44
C PHE A 10 -6.81 -5.87 15.83
N PRO A 11 -7.90 -6.16 15.08
CA PRO A 11 -8.03 -7.43 14.38
C PRO A 11 -6.87 -7.66 13.41
N GLN A 12 -6.25 -8.85 13.45
CA GLN A 12 -5.20 -9.19 12.51
C GLN A 12 -5.76 -9.30 11.08
N PRO A 13 -5.10 -8.71 10.08
CA PRO A 13 -5.51 -8.85 8.69
C PRO A 13 -5.31 -10.30 8.22
N PRO A 14 -6.18 -10.81 7.33
CA PRO A 14 -5.99 -12.11 6.73
C PRO A 14 -4.62 -12.22 6.05
N GLY A 15 -3.85 -13.25 6.42
CA GLY A 15 -2.52 -13.48 5.85
C GLY A 15 -1.40 -12.61 6.43
N ALA A 16 -1.58 -11.96 7.58
CA ALA A 16 -0.54 -11.17 8.26
C ALA A 16 0.80 -11.93 8.38
N ALA A 17 0.76 -13.17 8.87
CA ALA A 17 1.96 -14.01 9.03
C ALA A 17 2.68 -14.29 7.69
N ARG A 18 1.91 -14.54 6.61
CA ARG A 18 2.47 -14.70 5.27
C ARG A 18 3.15 -13.41 4.81
N TRP A 19 2.53 -12.25 5.03
CA TRP A 19 3.12 -10.98 4.65
C TRP A 19 4.39 -10.68 5.44
N ALA A 20 4.42 -10.96 6.74
CA ALA A 20 5.63 -10.84 7.56
C ALA A 20 6.78 -11.69 6.98
N GLU A 21 6.51 -12.94 6.60
CA GLU A 21 7.51 -13.81 5.99
C GLU A 21 7.99 -13.28 4.63
N VAL A 22 7.08 -12.81 3.77
CA VAL A 22 7.42 -12.25 2.45
C VAL A 22 8.29 -11.00 2.60
N MET A 23 7.94 -10.10 3.53
CA MET A 23 8.71 -8.88 3.80
C MET A 23 10.10 -9.22 4.36
N ALA A 24 10.20 -10.17 5.29
CA ALA A 24 11.48 -10.59 5.87
C ALA A 24 12.40 -11.20 4.81
N ARG A 25 11.88 -12.07 3.94
CA ARG A 25 12.64 -12.65 2.82
C ARG A 25 13.10 -11.58 1.82
N PHE A 26 12.24 -10.62 1.50
CA PHE A 26 12.56 -9.49 0.63
C PHE A 26 13.70 -8.64 1.21
N ALA A 27 13.57 -8.22 2.48
CA ALA A 27 14.59 -7.44 3.16
C ALA A 27 15.92 -8.19 3.29
N ALA A 28 15.89 -9.46 3.70
CA ALA A 28 17.08 -10.30 3.84
C ALA A 28 17.82 -10.49 2.50
N LYS A 29 17.08 -10.76 1.41
CA LYS A 29 17.68 -10.90 0.07
C LYS A 29 18.41 -9.63 -0.35
N LEU A 30 17.80 -8.47 -0.18
CA LEU A 30 18.40 -7.19 -0.59
C LEU A 30 19.53 -6.76 0.35
N GLY A 31 19.41 -7.03 1.65
CA GLY A 31 20.47 -6.84 2.63
C GLY A 31 21.73 -7.65 2.30
N ALA A 32 21.58 -8.92 1.92
CA ALA A 32 22.69 -9.76 1.47
C ALA A 32 23.39 -9.24 0.20
N GLN A 33 22.70 -8.43 -0.60
CA GLN A 33 23.25 -7.76 -1.79
C GLN A 33 23.88 -6.39 -1.47
N GLY A 34 23.90 -5.97 -0.19
CA GLY A 34 24.34 -4.64 0.21
C GLY A 34 23.43 -3.51 -0.27
N ARG A 35 22.19 -3.82 -0.66
CA ARG A 35 21.24 -2.83 -1.17
C ARG A 35 20.46 -2.20 -0.02
N ARG A 36 20.35 -0.87 -0.04
CA ARG A 36 19.49 -0.12 0.90
C ARG A 36 18.02 -0.39 0.60
N VAL A 37 17.20 -0.49 1.65
CA VAL A 37 15.76 -0.77 1.52
C VAL A 37 14.97 0.36 2.16
N VAL A 38 13.94 0.85 1.48
CA VAL A 38 13.01 1.84 2.02
C VAL A 38 11.61 1.24 2.13
N LEU A 39 10.99 1.39 3.29
CA LEU A 39 9.56 1.25 3.47
C LEU A 39 8.89 2.56 3.09
N VAL A 40 8.02 2.53 2.08
CA VAL A 40 7.17 3.64 1.69
C VAL A 40 5.74 3.29 2.07
N THR A 41 5.13 4.06 2.99
CA THR A 41 3.70 3.93 3.25
C THR A 41 2.91 4.93 2.41
N SER A 42 1.79 4.53 1.80
CA SER A 42 1.04 5.41 0.88
C SER A 42 -0.48 5.22 0.94
N GLY A 43 -1.22 6.31 0.70
CA GLY A 43 -2.68 6.31 0.73
C GLY A 43 -3.26 6.48 2.14
N GLY A 44 -4.58 6.37 2.26
CA GLY A 44 -5.31 6.62 3.50
C GLY A 44 -5.78 5.36 4.21
N THR A 45 -5.81 5.37 5.53
CA THR A 45 -6.51 4.32 6.32
C THR A 45 -7.99 4.65 6.43
N LYS A 46 -8.80 3.61 6.64
CA LYS A 46 -10.19 3.77 7.07
C LYS A 46 -10.48 2.99 8.35
N VAL A 47 -11.39 3.51 9.16
CA VAL A 47 -11.83 2.90 10.41
C VAL A 47 -13.29 2.47 10.25
N PRO A 48 -13.63 1.19 10.49
CA PRO A 48 -15.01 0.74 10.51
C PRO A 48 -15.77 1.32 11.70
N LEU A 49 -17.05 1.66 11.49
CA LEU A 49 -17.94 2.12 12.57
C LEU A 49 -18.79 0.99 13.16
N GLU A 50 -18.78 -0.19 12.53
CA GLU A 50 -19.54 -1.38 12.91
C GLU A 50 -18.69 -2.65 12.72
N ALA A 51 -18.92 -3.72 13.50
CA ALA A 51 -18.14 -4.96 13.40
C ALA A 51 -18.38 -5.71 12.07
N ARG A 52 -19.59 -5.57 11.49
CA ARG A 52 -19.90 -5.95 10.10
C ARG A 52 -20.04 -4.65 9.29
N PRO A 53 -18.91 -4.08 8.85
CA PRO A 53 -18.87 -2.68 8.49
C PRO A 53 -19.59 -2.39 7.19
N VAL A 54 -20.49 -1.42 7.25
CA VAL A 54 -21.11 -0.79 6.07
C VAL A 54 -20.61 0.65 5.95
N ARG A 55 -20.24 1.28 7.06
CA ARG A 55 -19.75 2.65 7.12
C ARG A 55 -18.32 2.71 7.67
N PHE A 56 -17.59 3.70 7.20
CA PHE A 56 -16.21 3.93 7.59
C PHE A 56 -15.93 5.43 7.73
N LEU A 57 -15.05 5.79 8.66
CA LEU A 57 -14.32 7.05 8.63
C LEU A 57 -13.05 6.84 7.78
N ASP A 58 -12.83 7.66 6.76
CA ASP A 58 -11.69 7.50 5.83
C ASP A 58 -10.81 8.75 5.83
N ASN A 59 -9.51 8.56 6.07
CA ASN A 59 -8.52 9.62 5.97
C ASN A 59 -8.10 9.77 4.51
N PHE A 60 -8.56 10.83 3.86
CA PHE A 60 -8.32 10.99 2.43
C PHE A 60 -6.83 11.16 2.08
N SER A 61 -6.33 10.27 1.23
CA SER A 61 -5.07 10.45 0.53
C SER A 61 -5.11 9.69 -0.80
N SER A 62 -4.86 10.40 -1.90
CA SER A 62 -4.78 9.78 -3.23
C SER A 62 -3.63 8.79 -3.37
N GLY A 63 -2.62 8.85 -2.50
CA GLY A 63 -1.40 8.04 -2.58
C GLY A 63 -0.38 8.51 -3.63
N ARG A 64 -0.66 9.59 -4.39
CA ARG A 64 0.24 10.05 -5.48
C ARG A 64 1.65 10.34 -4.99
N ARG A 65 1.79 11.03 -3.85
CA ARG A 65 3.12 11.35 -3.27
C ARG A 65 3.92 10.08 -2.98
N GLY A 66 3.30 9.09 -2.32
CA GLY A 66 3.99 7.83 -2.00
C GLY A 66 4.35 7.05 -3.26
N ALA A 67 3.43 6.96 -4.23
CA ALA A 67 3.68 6.27 -5.51
C ALA A 67 4.85 6.89 -6.28
N THR A 68 4.86 8.22 -6.45
CA THR A 68 5.96 8.94 -7.11
C THR A 68 7.27 8.84 -6.33
N SER A 69 7.21 8.85 -4.99
CA SER A 69 8.42 8.65 -4.16
C SER A 69 9.01 7.26 -4.34
N ALA A 70 8.18 6.22 -4.42
CA ALA A 70 8.62 4.85 -4.68
C ALA A 70 9.35 4.72 -6.03
N GLU A 71 8.84 5.37 -7.08
CA GLU A 71 9.51 5.42 -8.39
C GLU A 71 10.89 6.08 -8.29
N ALA A 72 10.99 7.22 -7.60
CA ALA A 72 12.25 7.93 -7.39
C ALA A 72 13.26 7.09 -6.59
N PHE A 73 12.81 6.37 -5.56
CA PHE A 73 13.66 5.47 -4.78
C PHE A 73 14.18 4.30 -5.61
N LEU A 74 13.33 3.67 -6.43
CA LEU A 74 13.76 2.63 -7.36
C LEU A 74 14.81 3.17 -8.34
N ALA A 75 14.58 4.35 -8.92
CA ALA A 75 15.54 5.01 -9.82
C ALA A 75 16.87 5.33 -9.14
N ALA A 76 16.84 5.64 -7.83
CA ALA A 76 18.03 5.85 -7.00
C ALA A 76 18.71 4.55 -6.52
N GLY A 77 18.22 3.38 -6.95
CA GLY A 77 18.84 2.08 -6.64
C GLY A 77 18.40 1.46 -5.31
N TYR A 78 17.37 1.97 -4.63
CA TYR A 78 16.83 1.34 -3.42
C TYR A 78 16.02 0.09 -3.76
N GLY A 79 15.95 -0.84 -2.80
CA GLY A 79 14.82 -1.75 -2.70
C GLY A 79 13.63 -1.03 -2.08
N VAL A 80 12.44 -1.18 -2.65
CA VAL A 80 11.24 -0.49 -2.16
C VAL A 80 10.20 -1.50 -1.70
N LEU A 81 9.88 -1.45 -0.41
CA LEU A 81 8.70 -2.07 0.19
C LEU A 81 7.59 -1.02 0.19
N PHE A 82 6.57 -1.19 -0.64
CA PHE A 82 5.49 -0.25 -0.82
C PHE A 82 4.21 -0.76 -0.12
N LEU A 83 4.01 -0.29 1.11
CA LEU A 83 2.82 -0.58 1.91
C LEU A 83 1.74 0.46 1.57
N TYR A 84 0.67 0.07 0.89
CA TYR A 84 -0.23 1.05 0.28
C TYR A 84 -1.72 0.71 0.42
N ARG A 85 -2.57 1.74 0.43
CA ARG A 85 -4.02 1.58 0.44
C ARG A 85 -4.48 0.94 -0.87
N ALA A 86 -5.18 -0.19 -0.80
CA ALA A 86 -5.79 -0.82 -1.96
C ALA A 86 -6.64 0.20 -2.75
N ARG A 87 -6.42 0.25 -4.07
CA ARG A 87 -7.02 1.20 -5.03
C ARG A 87 -6.57 2.68 -4.88
N SER A 88 -5.51 2.98 -4.12
CA SER A 88 -4.84 4.28 -4.24
C SER A 88 -3.91 4.34 -5.45
N ALA A 89 -3.25 5.47 -5.69
CA ALA A 89 -2.21 5.57 -6.70
C ALA A 89 -1.14 4.49 -6.51
N PHE A 90 -0.79 3.82 -7.60
CA PHE A 90 0.21 2.76 -7.67
C PHE A 90 1.41 3.23 -8.52
N PRO A 91 2.67 2.93 -8.13
CA PRO A 91 3.86 3.33 -8.88
C PRO A 91 3.75 2.98 -10.38
N TYR A 92 4.12 3.91 -11.23
CA TYR A 92 4.05 3.93 -12.69
C TYR A 92 2.62 4.00 -13.23
N ALA A 93 1.71 3.15 -12.75
CA ALA A 93 0.33 3.05 -13.24
C ALA A 93 -0.49 4.32 -12.98
N HIS A 94 -0.25 5.05 -11.88
CA HIS A 94 -1.03 6.24 -11.54
C HIS A 94 -0.92 7.38 -12.56
N ARG A 95 0.09 7.34 -13.43
CA ARG A 95 0.32 8.30 -14.52
C ARG A 95 -0.62 8.07 -15.71
N PHE A 96 -1.17 6.85 -15.83
CA PHE A 96 -1.98 6.38 -16.95
C PHE A 96 -3.33 5.86 -16.43
N PRO A 97 -4.30 6.74 -16.12
CA PRO A 97 -5.62 6.30 -15.67
C PRO A 97 -6.35 5.48 -16.75
N PRO A 98 -7.38 4.69 -16.40
CA PRO A 98 -8.05 3.76 -17.31
C PRO A 98 -8.42 4.35 -18.68
N GLN A 99 -9.01 5.55 -18.71
CA GLN A 99 -9.46 6.19 -19.94
C GLN A 99 -8.30 6.54 -20.89
N THR A 100 -7.11 6.82 -20.36
CA THR A 100 -5.93 7.18 -21.16
C THR A 100 -5.43 6.00 -21.97
N TRP A 101 -5.13 4.85 -21.34
CA TRP A 101 -4.59 3.70 -22.07
C TRP A 101 -5.65 2.94 -22.88
N LEU A 102 -6.93 2.96 -22.44
CA LEU A 102 -8.03 2.35 -23.19
C LEU A 102 -8.28 3.04 -24.54
N SER A 103 -8.05 4.36 -24.63
CA SER A 103 -8.23 5.12 -25.87
C SER A 103 -6.99 5.17 -26.75
N ALA A 104 -5.80 5.05 -26.15
CA ALA A 104 -4.53 5.16 -26.86
C ALA A 104 -4.02 3.83 -27.46
N LEU A 105 -4.16 2.71 -26.74
CA LEU A 105 -3.65 1.41 -27.21
C LEU A 105 -4.58 0.80 -28.26
N ARG A 106 -4.02 0.40 -29.38
CA ARG A 106 -4.73 -0.25 -30.49
C ARG A 106 -4.06 -1.58 -30.87
N PRO A 107 -4.81 -2.62 -31.25
CA PRO A 107 -4.22 -3.84 -31.79
C PRO A 107 -3.45 -3.55 -33.08
N SER A 108 -2.18 -3.95 -33.15
CA SER A 108 -1.32 -3.79 -34.34
C SER A 108 -1.15 -5.14 -35.04
N GLY A 109 -2.00 -5.40 -36.04
CA GLY A 109 -1.92 -6.58 -36.90
C GLY A 109 -2.53 -7.87 -36.32
N PRO A 110 -2.58 -8.95 -37.11
CA PRO A 110 -3.08 -10.24 -36.66
C PRO A 110 -2.17 -10.82 -35.57
N ALA A 111 -2.76 -11.40 -34.53
CA ALA A 111 -2.01 -12.08 -33.47
C ALA A 111 -1.24 -13.26 -34.07
N LEU A 112 0.08 -13.15 -34.17
CA LEU A 112 0.94 -14.24 -34.57
C LEU A 112 1.33 -15.02 -33.33
N SER A 113 1.07 -16.34 -33.33
CA SER A 113 1.61 -17.27 -32.34
C SER A 113 1.25 -16.96 -30.87
N GLY A 114 0.02 -16.54 -30.59
CA GLY A 114 -0.44 -16.29 -29.21
C GLY A 114 0.16 -15.02 -28.57
N LEU A 115 0.91 -14.21 -29.33
CA LEU A 115 1.43 -12.92 -28.88
C LEU A 115 0.50 -11.79 -29.32
N LEU A 116 0.12 -10.94 -28.36
CA LEU A 116 -0.62 -9.71 -28.61
C LEU A 116 0.35 -8.61 -29.04
N SER A 117 0.05 -7.96 -30.16
CA SER A 117 0.77 -6.80 -30.67
C SER A 117 -0.08 -5.55 -30.49
N LEU A 118 0.49 -4.51 -29.88
CA LEU A 118 -0.18 -3.23 -29.61
C LEU A 118 0.64 -2.08 -30.17
N GLU A 119 -0.04 -1.07 -30.67
CA GLU A 119 0.53 0.23 -31.05
C GLU A 119 -0.18 1.37 -30.32
N ALA A 120 0.53 2.48 -30.12
CA ALA A 120 -0.04 3.74 -29.64
C ALA A 120 0.83 4.90 -30.12
N GLU A 121 0.20 6.07 -30.29
CA GLU A 121 0.94 7.32 -30.48
C GLU A 121 1.65 7.71 -29.19
N GLU A 122 2.95 8.00 -29.27
CA GLU A 122 3.76 8.35 -28.09
C GLU A 122 3.20 9.57 -27.34
N ASN A 123 2.69 10.57 -28.07
CA ASN A 123 2.07 11.76 -27.48
C ASN A 123 0.78 11.46 -26.70
N ALA A 124 0.09 10.35 -27.00
CA ALA A 124 -1.11 9.93 -26.26
C ALA A 124 -0.75 9.20 -24.96
N LEU A 125 0.46 8.64 -24.86
CA LEU A 125 0.99 7.92 -23.71
C LEU A 125 2.44 8.33 -23.37
N PRO A 126 2.70 9.60 -23.01
CA PRO A 126 4.07 10.06 -22.78
C PRO A 126 4.76 9.28 -21.67
N GLY A 127 5.93 8.72 -21.97
CA GLY A 127 6.73 7.95 -21.00
C GLY A 127 6.17 6.58 -20.62
N PHE A 128 5.14 6.06 -21.32
CA PHE A 128 4.52 4.77 -21.00
C PHE A 128 5.48 3.58 -21.17
N ALA A 129 6.27 3.59 -22.25
CA ALA A 129 7.27 2.54 -22.48
C ALA A 129 8.35 2.52 -21.38
N GLU A 130 8.83 3.68 -20.96
CA GLU A 130 9.80 3.80 -19.86
C GLU A 130 9.20 3.30 -18.54
N ALA A 131 7.98 3.71 -18.21
CA ALA A 131 7.27 3.30 -17.01
C ALA A 131 7.09 1.77 -16.92
N LEU A 132 6.72 1.12 -18.04
CA LEU A 132 6.64 -0.35 -18.13
C LEU A 132 8.00 -0.99 -17.91
N ARG A 133 9.05 -0.46 -18.56
CA ARG A 133 10.42 -0.98 -18.45
C ARG A 133 10.92 -0.92 -17.01
N SER A 134 10.78 0.23 -16.34
CA SER A 134 11.20 0.41 -14.95
C SER A 134 10.46 -0.53 -13.99
N TYR A 135 9.15 -0.72 -14.18
CA TYR A 135 8.38 -1.69 -13.39
C TYR A 135 8.88 -3.14 -13.62
N GLN A 136 9.07 -3.53 -14.87
CA GLN A 136 9.53 -4.87 -15.24
C GLN A 136 10.95 -5.16 -14.75
N GLU A 137 11.86 -4.19 -14.86
CA GLU A 137 13.23 -4.27 -14.34
C GLU A 137 13.23 -4.42 -12.82
N ALA A 138 12.42 -3.63 -12.12
CA ALA A 138 12.30 -3.73 -10.66
C ALA A 138 11.75 -5.10 -10.23
N ALA A 139 10.75 -5.62 -10.95
CA ALA A 139 10.19 -6.95 -10.71
C ALA A 139 11.20 -8.07 -11.00
N ALA A 140 11.91 -8.01 -12.13
CA ALA A 140 12.92 -8.99 -12.52
C ALA A 140 14.11 -9.02 -11.54
N ALA A 141 14.56 -7.85 -11.08
CA ALA A 141 15.60 -7.74 -10.05
C ALA A 141 15.08 -8.15 -8.66
N GLY A 142 13.76 -8.16 -8.45
CA GLY A 142 13.12 -8.35 -7.16
C GLY A 142 13.45 -7.22 -6.18
N THR A 143 13.43 -5.98 -6.66
CA THR A 143 13.71 -4.75 -5.89
C THR A 143 12.46 -3.99 -5.50
N PHE A 144 11.28 -4.45 -5.92
CA PHE A 144 9.99 -3.86 -5.56
C PHE A 144 9.06 -4.91 -4.97
N LEU A 145 8.48 -4.62 -3.79
CA LEU A 145 7.46 -5.42 -3.13
C LEU A 145 6.28 -4.51 -2.77
N ALA A 146 5.10 -4.79 -3.33
CA ALA A 146 3.86 -4.07 -2.99
C ALA A 146 3.01 -4.90 -2.02
N VAL A 147 2.52 -4.25 -0.96
CA VAL A 147 1.65 -4.86 0.05
C VAL A 147 0.46 -3.95 0.30
N GLU A 148 -0.74 -4.51 0.17
CA GLU A 148 -1.98 -3.75 0.32
C GLU A 148 -2.47 -3.73 1.77
N PHE A 149 -2.95 -2.57 2.21
CA PHE A 149 -3.79 -2.41 3.39
C PHE A 149 -5.10 -1.72 2.99
N THR A 150 -6.13 -1.80 3.83
CA THR A 150 -7.34 -0.97 3.67
C THR A 150 -7.69 -0.25 4.96
N THR A 151 -7.80 -1.00 6.05
CA THR A 151 -8.19 -0.47 7.35
C THR A 151 -6.99 0.03 8.16
N LEU A 152 -7.25 0.79 9.21
CA LEU A 152 -6.23 1.13 10.20
C LEU A 152 -5.61 -0.13 10.82
N ALA A 153 -6.43 -1.13 11.16
CA ALA A 153 -5.94 -2.41 11.70
C ALA A 153 -4.96 -3.12 10.74
N ASP A 154 -5.31 -3.21 9.45
CA ASP A 154 -4.43 -3.77 8.43
C ASP A 154 -3.09 -3.03 8.39
N TYR A 155 -3.16 -1.69 8.37
CA TYR A 155 -1.98 -0.82 8.30
C TYR A 155 -1.05 -1.04 9.48
N LEU A 156 -1.57 -1.07 10.70
CA LEU A 156 -0.77 -1.22 11.91
C LEU A 156 -0.06 -2.57 11.98
N HIS A 157 -0.79 -3.67 11.73
CA HIS A 157 -0.21 -5.02 11.72
C HIS A 157 0.86 -5.17 10.64
N LEU A 158 0.60 -4.65 9.43
CA LEU A 158 1.55 -4.72 8.32
C LEU A 158 2.74 -3.78 8.49
N LEU A 159 2.57 -2.62 9.14
CA LEU A 159 3.65 -1.71 9.50
C LEU A 159 4.57 -2.35 10.53
N GLN A 160 4.02 -2.98 11.57
CA GLN A 160 4.81 -3.70 12.58
C GLN A 160 5.61 -4.82 11.91
N ALA A 161 4.98 -5.63 11.05
CA ALA A 161 5.66 -6.68 10.31
C ALA A 161 6.77 -6.13 9.39
N ALA A 162 6.52 -5.02 8.69
CA ALA A 162 7.53 -4.36 7.86
C ALA A 162 8.69 -3.82 8.70
N ALA A 163 8.41 -3.24 9.86
CA ALA A 163 9.42 -2.74 10.76
C ALA A 163 10.34 -3.85 11.28
N GLN A 164 9.75 -4.97 11.71
CA GLN A 164 10.47 -6.17 12.12
C GLN A 164 11.30 -6.77 10.97
N ALA A 165 10.76 -6.79 9.75
CA ALA A 165 11.47 -7.28 8.57
C ALA A 165 12.68 -6.41 8.19
N LEU A 166 12.61 -5.10 8.39
CA LEU A 166 13.68 -4.15 8.05
C LEU A 166 14.71 -3.99 9.18
N ASN A 167 14.36 -4.32 10.43
CA ASN A 167 15.23 -4.18 11.59
C ASN A 167 16.65 -4.78 11.41
N PRO A 168 16.84 -5.99 10.82
CA PRO A 168 18.17 -6.56 10.60
C PRO A 168 19.07 -5.75 9.67
N LEU A 169 18.52 -4.85 8.84
CA LEU A 169 19.29 -4.01 7.92
C LEU A 169 19.92 -2.78 8.62
N GLY A 170 19.49 -2.47 9.85
CA GLY A 170 20.00 -1.35 10.63
C GLY A 170 19.97 -0.03 9.85
N PRO A 171 21.08 0.73 9.78
CA PRO A 171 21.15 2.01 9.06
C PRO A 171 20.91 1.93 7.54
N SER A 172 20.86 0.72 6.95
CA SER A 172 20.55 0.52 5.53
C SER A 172 19.04 0.47 5.26
N ALA A 173 18.20 0.47 6.30
CA ALA A 173 16.77 0.65 6.21
C ALA A 173 16.38 2.12 6.31
N MET A 174 15.36 2.52 5.55
CA MET A 174 14.72 3.84 5.63
C MET A 174 13.20 3.69 5.77
N PHE A 175 12.57 4.57 6.54
CA PHE A 175 11.12 4.65 6.69
C PHE A 175 10.66 5.99 6.11
N TYR A 176 9.87 5.92 5.03
CA TYR A 176 9.24 7.07 4.40
C TYR A 176 7.72 6.97 4.61
N LEU A 177 7.28 7.50 5.75
CA LEU A 177 5.91 7.34 6.26
C LEU A 177 4.95 8.40 5.69
N ALA A 178 4.51 8.21 4.44
CA ALA A 178 3.64 9.16 3.72
C ALA A 178 2.14 8.79 3.70
N ALA A 179 1.71 7.79 4.48
CA ALA A 179 0.30 7.42 4.58
C ALA A 179 -0.48 8.43 5.44
N ALA A 180 -1.76 8.64 5.12
CA ALA A 180 -2.69 9.38 5.97
C ALA A 180 -3.33 8.40 6.95
N VAL A 181 -2.69 8.24 8.11
CA VAL A 181 -3.16 7.36 9.19
C VAL A 181 -4.26 8.05 9.98
N SER A 182 -5.26 7.30 10.42
CA SER A 182 -6.38 7.80 11.21
C SER A 182 -5.95 8.09 12.64
N ASP A 183 -6.14 9.33 13.12
CA ASP A 183 -5.80 9.74 14.48
C ASP A 183 -6.78 9.21 15.54
N PHE A 184 -7.96 8.75 15.09
CA PHE A 184 -9.02 8.22 15.94
C PHE A 184 -9.54 6.89 15.40
N TYR A 185 -9.96 6.00 16.29
CA TYR A 185 -10.60 4.74 15.95
C TYR A 185 -11.77 4.42 16.91
N VAL A 186 -12.61 3.45 16.56
CA VAL A 186 -13.62 2.89 17.48
C VAL A 186 -13.09 1.56 18.00
N PRO A 187 -12.96 1.34 19.32
CA PRO A 187 -12.54 0.05 19.86
C PRO A 187 -13.52 -1.07 19.48
N VAL A 188 -13.01 -2.27 19.21
CA VAL A 188 -13.84 -3.42 18.81
C VAL A 188 -14.90 -3.74 19.86
N SER A 189 -14.58 -3.58 21.14
CA SER A 189 -15.50 -3.78 22.27
C SER A 189 -16.68 -2.80 22.30
N GLU A 190 -16.55 -1.66 21.62
CA GLU A 190 -17.55 -0.59 21.57
C GLU A 190 -18.30 -0.55 20.23
N MET A 191 -17.86 -1.33 19.23
CA MET A 191 -18.51 -1.34 17.92
C MET A 191 -19.87 -2.02 17.97
N PRO A 192 -20.93 -1.39 17.43
CA PRO A 192 -22.18 -2.11 17.17
C PRO A 192 -21.94 -3.24 16.16
N GLU A 193 -22.56 -4.39 16.38
CA GLU A 193 -22.37 -5.56 15.51
C GLU A 193 -22.92 -5.33 14.09
N HIS A 194 -24.00 -4.56 13.98
CA HIS A 194 -24.77 -4.37 12.76
C HIS A 194 -24.86 -2.90 12.36
N LYS A 195 -25.23 -2.68 11.09
CA LYS A 195 -25.45 -1.37 10.49
C LYS A 195 -26.24 -0.46 11.43
N ILE A 196 -25.65 0.69 11.77
CA ILE A 196 -26.29 1.72 12.59
C ILE A 196 -27.57 2.20 11.87
N GLN A 197 -28.70 2.22 12.57
CA GLN A 197 -30.01 2.57 12.03
C GLN A 197 -30.22 4.09 12.00
N SER A 198 -30.89 4.59 10.95
CA SER A 198 -31.13 6.03 10.76
C SER A 198 -32.41 6.55 11.41
N SER A 199 -33.24 5.68 11.99
CA SER A 199 -34.53 6.04 12.59
C SER A 199 -34.44 6.58 14.02
N GLY A 200 -33.27 6.52 14.66
CA GLY A 200 -33.08 6.82 16.08
C GLY A 200 -32.70 8.26 16.44
N GLY A 201 -32.72 9.20 15.49
CA GLY A 201 -32.27 10.59 15.70
C GLY A 201 -30.87 10.86 15.11
N PRO A 202 -30.19 11.95 15.53
CA PRO A 202 -28.89 12.34 14.98
C PRO A 202 -27.80 11.32 15.31
N LEU A 203 -26.90 11.05 14.35
CA LEU A 203 -25.77 10.15 14.55
C LEU A 203 -24.65 10.86 15.34
N GLN A 204 -24.25 10.28 16.46
CA GLN A 204 -23.05 10.65 17.20
C GLN A 204 -22.03 9.52 17.08
N VAL A 205 -20.80 9.85 16.69
CA VAL A 205 -19.68 8.91 16.61
C VAL A 205 -18.65 9.36 17.64
N ILE A 206 -18.39 8.50 18.62
CA ILE A 206 -17.37 8.70 19.65
C ILE A 206 -16.23 7.75 19.31
N GLY A 207 -15.01 8.28 19.24
CA GLY A 207 -13.81 7.52 18.94
C GLY A 207 -12.73 7.76 19.98
N THR A 208 -11.84 6.80 20.11
CA THR A 208 -10.64 6.82 20.95
C THR A 208 -9.46 7.33 20.13
N SER A 209 -8.58 8.12 20.73
CA SER A 209 -7.32 8.54 20.10
C SER A 209 -6.40 7.35 19.86
N LEU A 210 -5.79 7.28 18.68
CA LEU A 210 -4.76 6.31 18.39
C LEU A 210 -3.53 6.57 19.30
N PRO A 211 -2.97 5.54 19.97
CA PRO A 211 -1.71 5.70 20.69
C PRO A 211 -0.56 6.13 19.77
N GLU A 212 0.46 6.78 20.33
CA GLU A 212 1.71 7.02 19.61
C GLU A 212 2.44 5.67 19.39
N ILE A 213 2.92 5.43 18.17
CA ILE A 213 3.48 4.15 17.69
C ILE A 213 4.81 4.35 16.99
#